data_AF-A0A2A4LCT9-F1
#
_entry.id   AF-A0A2A4LCT9-F1
#
_cell.length_a   1.000
_cell.length_b   1.000
_cell.length_c   1.000
_cell.angle_alpha   90.00
_cell.angle_beta   90.00
_cell.angle_gamma   90.00
#
_symmetry.space_group_name_H-M   'P 1'
#
loop_
_entity.id
_entity.type
_entity.pdbx_description
1 polymer ?
#
loop_
_entity_poly.entity_id
_entity_poly.type
_entity_poly.pdbx_seq_one_letter_code
_entity_poly.pdbx_strand_id
1 'polypeptide(L)'
;MTRRFCSLRLVLATLLIFAASPVAVFAGDITEQTIIIEELDGLLLGVWAKLATNNNLTREHFVAAAKHCRSTRRLVKVDYQTGAKEELPAQNMRRGNVVYYRTELGLQRLDMALRQVAFIKAVARQQLKSGAKIWTLTSPKGSLKIGFASNRNIQPGARIPILIEHNSVYLRCPKLKSG
;
A
#
# COMPACT_ATOMS: atom_id res chain seq x y z
N MET A 1 29.40 -31.13 -77.70
CA MET A 1 29.97 -31.12 -76.33
C MET A 1 28.79 -31.19 -75.34
N THR A 2 28.41 -32.39 -74.86
CA THR A 2 28.76 -32.99 -73.53
C THR A 2 28.21 -32.14 -72.36
N ARG A 3 27.33 -32.55 -71.44
CA ARG A 3 26.98 -33.82 -70.74
C ARG A 3 25.52 -33.67 -70.22
N ARG A 4 24.60 -34.65 -70.28
CA ARG A 4 24.37 -35.85 -69.42
C ARG A 4 24.07 -35.59 -67.92
N PHE A 5 23.12 -36.41 -67.42
CA PHE A 5 22.85 -36.93 -66.06
C PHE A 5 21.83 -36.17 -65.18
N CYS A 6 20.67 -36.78 -64.89
CA CYS A 6 20.31 -37.79 -63.84
C CYS A 6 19.59 -37.06 -62.70
N SER A 7 18.30 -37.34 -62.47
CA SER A 7 17.80 -38.36 -61.53
C SER A 7 17.89 -37.91 -60.08
N LEU A 8 16.75 -37.69 -59.42
CA LEU A 8 16.35 -38.41 -58.21
C LEU A 8 15.03 -37.86 -57.67
N ARG A 9 14.09 -38.77 -57.40
CA ARG A 9 12.97 -38.56 -56.47
C ARG A 9 13.52 -38.27 -55.07
N LEU A 10 12.91 -37.35 -54.32
CA LEU A 10 12.89 -37.50 -52.87
C LEU A 10 11.62 -36.90 -52.26
N VAL A 11 10.91 -37.78 -51.55
CA VAL A 11 9.72 -37.57 -50.74
C VAL A 11 10.07 -36.65 -49.58
N LEU A 12 9.35 -35.55 -49.40
CA LEU A 12 9.43 -34.74 -48.18
C LEU A 12 8.25 -35.10 -47.26
N ALA A 13 8.50 -36.06 -46.38
CA ALA A 13 7.72 -36.26 -45.17
C ALA A 13 8.25 -35.29 -44.12
N THR A 14 7.55 -34.18 -43.89
CA THR A 14 7.90 -33.26 -42.80
C THR A 14 7.17 -33.71 -41.53
N LEU A 15 7.97 -34.29 -40.63
CA LEU A 15 7.65 -34.59 -39.25
C LEU A 15 6.99 -33.39 -38.53
N LEU A 16 5.89 -33.68 -37.85
CA LEU A 16 5.40 -32.92 -36.69
C LEU A 16 6.37 -33.17 -35.52
N ILE A 17 7.25 -32.22 -35.22
CA ILE A 17 8.01 -32.18 -33.96
C ILE A 17 7.63 -30.92 -33.18
N PHE A 18 6.97 -31.18 -32.05
CA PHE A 18 7.06 -30.51 -30.76
C PHE A 18 7.25 -28.99 -30.71
N ALA A 19 6.26 -28.33 -30.13
CA ALA A 19 6.47 -27.30 -29.12
C ALA A 19 5.39 -27.41 -28.04
N ALA A 20 5.50 -28.43 -27.18
CA ALA A 20 4.91 -28.35 -25.85
C ALA A 20 5.78 -27.38 -25.04
N SER A 21 5.43 -26.09 -25.06
CA SER A 21 6.01 -25.13 -24.14
C SER A 21 5.49 -25.42 -22.73
N PRO A 22 6.36 -25.70 -21.74
CA PRO A 22 5.91 -25.76 -20.36
C PRO A 22 5.58 -24.34 -19.90
N VAL A 23 4.29 -24.07 -19.68
CA VAL A 23 3.82 -22.90 -18.93
C VAL A 23 4.18 -23.13 -17.46
N ALA A 24 5.44 -22.89 -17.10
CA ALA A 24 5.89 -22.80 -15.72
C ALA A 24 5.81 -21.32 -15.32
N VAL A 25 4.63 -20.92 -14.84
CA VAL A 25 4.27 -19.52 -14.55
C VAL A 25 3.73 -19.46 -13.11
N PHE A 26 4.55 -18.87 -12.24
CA PHE A 26 4.22 -18.15 -10.98
C PHE A 26 3.56 -18.90 -9.81
N ALA A 27 4.36 -19.69 -9.06
CA ALA A 27 4.09 -19.95 -7.64
C ALA A 27 4.95 -19.10 -6.68
N GLY A 28 6.09 -18.55 -7.15
CA GLY A 28 7.03 -17.76 -6.34
C GLY A 28 6.60 -16.30 -6.10
N ASP A 29 5.99 -15.64 -7.08
CA ASP A 29 5.62 -14.21 -6.97
C ASP A 29 4.42 -13.96 -6.03
N ILE A 30 3.52 -14.94 -5.89
CA ILE A 30 2.30 -14.79 -5.09
C ILE A 30 2.63 -14.74 -3.59
N THR A 31 3.62 -15.53 -3.14
CA THR A 31 3.99 -15.60 -1.72
C THR A 31 4.74 -14.35 -1.27
N GLU A 32 5.67 -13.83 -2.08
CA GLU A 32 6.41 -12.61 -1.72
C GLU A 32 5.49 -11.39 -1.65
N GLN A 33 4.60 -11.22 -2.64
CA GLN A 33 3.66 -10.09 -2.64
C GLN A 33 2.68 -10.15 -1.45
N THR A 34 2.27 -11.36 -1.05
CA THR A 34 1.40 -11.55 0.12
C THR A 34 2.13 -11.16 1.41
N ILE A 35 3.38 -11.60 1.60
CA ILE A 35 4.20 -11.24 2.77
C ILE A 35 4.41 -9.73 2.86
N ILE A 36 4.68 -9.08 1.72
CA ILE A 36 4.83 -7.63 1.62
C ILE A 36 3.55 -6.92 2.07
N ILE A 37 2.39 -7.40 1.62
CA ILE A 37 1.09 -6.83 1.98
C ILE A 37 0.79 -7.02 3.48
N GLU A 38 1.01 -8.21 4.02
CA GLU A 38 0.77 -8.49 5.44
C GLU A 38 1.66 -7.66 6.36
N GLU A 39 2.96 -7.52 6.01
CA GLU A 39 3.87 -6.65 6.75
C GLU A 39 3.37 -5.20 6.75
N LEU A 40 2.98 -4.69 5.58
CA LEU A 40 2.45 -3.33 5.48
C LEU A 40 1.18 -3.17 6.30
N ASP A 41 0.25 -4.13 6.24
CA ASP A 41 -1.04 -4.03 6.91
C ASP A 41 -0.88 -3.96 8.45
N GLY A 42 0.05 -4.72 9.02
CA GLY A 42 0.37 -4.65 10.45
C GLY A 42 0.83 -3.25 10.89
N LEU A 43 1.54 -2.56 10.01
CA LEU A 43 2.06 -1.20 10.24
C LEU A 43 1.01 -0.11 9.96
N LEU A 44 0.29 -0.24 8.84
CA LEU A 44 -0.49 0.84 8.22
C LEU A 44 -1.94 0.89 8.70
N LEU A 45 -2.60 -0.26 8.90
CA LEU A 45 -4.04 -0.27 9.13
C LEU A 45 -4.42 0.44 10.44
N GLY A 46 -5.50 1.22 10.35
CA GLY A 46 -6.05 1.98 11.46
C GLY A 46 -6.09 3.48 11.21
N VAL A 47 -6.15 4.21 12.32
CA VAL A 47 -6.46 5.64 12.34
C VAL A 47 -5.22 6.44 12.65
N TRP A 48 -5.05 7.55 11.94
CA TRP A 48 -3.85 8.36 12.00
C TRP A 48 -4.20 9.84 12.15
N ALA A 49 -3.61 10.49 13.15
CA ALA A 49 -3.76 11.91 13.41
C ALA A 49 -2.52 12.66 12.93
N LYS A 50 -2.73 13.71 12.13
CA LYS A 50 -1.67 14.55 11.57
C LYS A 50 -0.98 15.32 12.70
N LEU A 51 0.34 15.23 12.75
CA LEU A 51 1.18 16.12 13.54
C LEU A 51 1.25 17.44 12.76
N ALA A 52 0.68 18.50 13.34
CA ALA A 52 0.78 19.83 12.76
C ALA A 52 2.23 20.30 12.88
N THR A 53 3.02 20.17 11.81
CA THR A 53 4.39 20.66 11.81
C THR A 53 4.85 21.13 10.45
N ASN A 54 5.69 22.16 10.48
CA ASN A 54 6.53 22.60 9.35
C ASN A 54 8.03 22.29 9.60
N ASN A 55 8.40 21.79 10.80
CA ASN A 55 9.79 21.58 11.26
C ASN A 55 9.89 20.54 12.41
N ASN A 56 10.95 20.59 13.24
CA ASN A 56 11.21 19.67 14.37
C ASN A 56 9.97 19.34 15.21
N LEU A 57 9.77 18.05 15.49
CA LEU A 57 8.63 17.53 16.25
C LEU A 57 8.82 17.76 17.76
N THR A 58 7.99 18.59 18.37
CA THR A 58 7.95 18.80 19.83
C THR A 58 6.86 17.95 20.50
N ARG A 59 6.91 17.86 21.84
CA ARG A 59 5.92 17.13 22.65
C ARG A 59 4.50 17.65 22.45
N GLU A 60 4.33 18.96 22.28
CA GLU A 60 3.04 19.63 22.08
C GLU A 60 2.35 19.13 20.82
N HIS A 61 3.10 18.89 19.74
CA HIS A 61 2.55 18.33 18.50
C HIS A 61 1.95 16.93 18.73
N PHE A 62 2.64 16.08 19.52
CA PHE A 62 2.13 14.76 19.87
C PHE A 62 0.88 14.82 20.74
N VAL A 63 0.87 15.72 21.74
CA VAL A 63 -0.31 15.94 22.59
C VAL A 63 -1.50 16.43 21.76
N ALA A 64 -1.28 17.35 20.83
CA ALA A 64 -2.32 17.86 19.94
C ALA A 64 -2.87 16.76 19.01
N ALA A 65 -2.00 15.97 18.37
CA ALA A 65 -2.44 14.84 17.55
C ALA A 65 -3.16 13.77 18.37
N ALA A 66 -2.70 13.46 19.59
CA ALA A 66 -3.37 12.52 20.49
C ALA A 66 -4.76 13.01 20.93
N LYS A 67 -4.94 14.32 21.15
CA LYS A 67 -6.27 14.91 21.37
C LYS A 67 -7.15 14.74 20.12
N HIS A 68 -6.58 14.92 18.94
CA HIS A 68 -7.31 14.76 17.68
C HIS A 68 -7.79 13.31 17.47
N CYS A 69 -7.03 12.31 17.94
CA CYS A 69 -7.44 10.90 17.95
C CYS A 69 -8.72 10.60 18.75
N ARG A 70 -9.21 11.55 19.55
CA ARG A 70 -10.47 11.43 20.30
C ARG A 70 -11.61 12.20 19.65
N SER A 71 -11.31 13.12 18.74
CA SER A 71 -12.31 13.91 18.03
C SER A 71 -12.92 13.10 16.88
N THR A 72 -14.25 13.10 16.77
CA THR A 72 -14.96 12.49 15.64
C THR A 72 -15.54 13.60 14.78
N ARG A 73 -15.25 13.60 13.48
CA ARG A 73 -15.96 14.45 12.53
C ARG A 73 -17.07 13.65 11.87
N ARG A 74 -18.28 14.20 11.82
CA ARG A 74 -19.38 13.61 11.04
C ARG A 74 -19.11 13.87 9.56
N LEU A 75 -19.16 12.81 8.75
CA LEU A 75 -19.07 12.90 7.30
C LEU A 75 -20.50 12.91 6.75
N VAL A 76 -20.88 14.00 6.10
CA VAL A 76 -22.22 14.16 5.49
C VAL A 76 -22.25 13.64 4.05
N LYS A 77 -21.15 13.86 3.31
CA LYS A 77 -20.93 13.37 1.95
C LYS A 77 -19.48 12.93 1.83
N VAL A 78 -19.26 11.81 1.15
CA VAL A 78 -17.93 11.24 0.88
C VAL A 78 -17.82 10.92 -0.61
N ASP A 79 -16.70 11.31 -1.21
CA ASP A 79 -16.40 11.03 -2.61
C ASP A 79 -15.53 9.78 -2.71
N TYR A 80 -15.97 8.79 -3.47
CA TYR A 80 -15.24 7.53 -3.69
C TYR A 80 -14.49 7.57 -5.01
N GLN A 81 -13.20 7.25 -4.99
CA GLN A 81 -12.43 7.08 -6.23
C GLN A 81 -12.84 5.79 -6.95
N THR A 82 -12.70 5.77 -8.27
CA THR A 82 -12.93 4.58 -9.09
C THR A 82 -12.19 3.36 -8.55
N GLY A 83 -12.92 2.26 -8.34
CA GLY A 83 -12.39 1.02 -7.77
C GLY A 83 -12.42 0.94 -6.24
N ALA A 84 -12.75 2.03 -5.54
CA ALA A 84 -13.02 1.96 -4.11
C ALA A 84 -14.42 1.42 -3.85
N LYS A 85 -14.55 0.59 -2.80
CA LYS A 85 -15.85 0.16 -2.28
C LYS A 85 -16.51 1.33 -1.58
N GLU A 86 -17.81 1.52 -1.83
CA GLU A 86 -18.66 2.54 -1.20
C GLU A 86 -19.00 2.18 0.25
N GLU A 87 -17.97 1.97 1.06
CA GLU A 87 -18.07 1.55 2.45
C GLU A 87 -17.16 2.44 3.30
N LEU A 88 -17.62 2.81 4.48
CA LEU A 88 -16.82 3.55 5.46
C LEU A 88 -16.51 2.65 6.66
N PRO A 89 -15.30 2.75 7.24
CA PRO A 89 -14.97 2.03 8.47
C PRO A 89 -15.93 2.45 9.59
N ALA A 90 -16.07 1.67 10.67
CA ALA A 90 -16.95 2.04 11.79
C ALA A 90 -16.67 3.45 12.34
N GLN A 91 -17.68 4.14 12.89
CA GLN A 91 -17.57 5.55 13.30
C GLN A 91 -16.45 5.80 14.33
N ASN A 92 -16.22 4.87 15.26
CA ASN A 92 -15.12 4.91 16.23
C ASN A 92 -13.73 4.82 15.56
N MET A 93 -13.65 4.25 14.36
CA MET A 93 -12.44 4.17 13.53
C MET A 93 -12.27 5.38 12.60
N ARG A 94 -13.10 6.43 12.74
CA ARG A 94 -13.00 7.69 11.97
C ARG A 94 -12.45 8.85 12.80
N ARG A 95 -11.76 8.56 13.91
CA ARG A 95 -11.26 9.54 14.88
C ARG A 95 -9.82 9.95 14.60
N GLY A 96 -9.61 10.72 13.54
CA GLY A 96 -8.28 11.17 13.12
C GLY A 96 -8.36 11.99 11.83
N ASN A 97 -7.23 12.09 11.12
CA ASN A 97 -7.15 12.79 9.85
C ASN A 97 -7.27 11.82 8.67
N VAL A 98 -6.63 10.66 8.78
CA VAL A 98 -6.67 9.64 7.73
C VAL A 98 -6.90 8.26 8.33
N VAL A 99 -7.59 7.39 7.58
CA VAL A 99 -7.88 6.01 7.99
C VAL A 99 -7.49 5.08 6.86
N TYR A 100 -6.63 4.11 7.15
CA TYR A 100 -6.31 3.03 6.23
C TYR A 100 -7.06 1.77 6.68
N TYR A 101 -7.85 1.18 5.78
CA TYR A 101 -8.70 0.02 6.06
C TYR A 101 -8.82 -0.89 4.83
N ARG A 102 -9.13 -2.17 5.08
CA ARG A 102 -9.35 -3.17 4.05
C ARG A 102 -10.84 -3.33 3.77
N THR A 103 -11.16 -3.57 2.50
CA THR A 103 -12.47 -4.04 2.02
C THR A 103 -12.22 -5.26 1.14
N GLU A 104 -13.30 -5.87 0.62
CA GLU A 104 -13.17 -6.95 -0.38
C GLU A 104 -12.48 -6.51 -1.68
N LEU A 105 -12.47 -5.20 -1.98
CA LEU A 105 -11.78 -4.66 -3.16
C LEU A 105 -10.29 -4.39 -2.88
N GLY A 106 -9.89 -4.32 -1.62
CA GLY A 106 -8.50 -4.17 -1.20
C GLY A 106 -8.26 -3.03 -0.21
N LEU A 107 -7.07 -2.43 -0.27
CA LEU A 107 -6.67 -1.37 0.64
C LEU A 107 -7.30 -0.03 0.21
N GLN A 108 -7.93 0.66 1.17
CA GLN A 108 -8.54 1.96 0.98
C GLN A 108 -8.01 2.97 1.98
N ARG A 109 -7.91 4.23 1.56
CA ARG A 109 -7.53 5.37 2.40
C ARG A 109 -8.69 6.36 2.45
N LEU A 110 -9.28 6.56 3.62
CA LEU A 110 -10.22 7.64 3.87
C LEU A 110 -9.45 8.88 4.35
N ASP A 111 -9.61 9.99 3.64
CA ASP A 111 -9.17 11.32 4.07
C ASP A 111 -10.34 12.07 4.72
N MET A 112 -10.22 12.40 6.01
CA MET A 112 -11.29 13.07 6.75
C MET A 112 -11.44 14.55 6.39
N ALA A 113 -10.38 15.19 5.90
CA ALA A 113 -10.40 16.60 5.52
C ALA A 113 -10.97 16.76 4.11
N LEU A 114 -10.48 15.95 3.15
CA LEU A 114 -10.96 15.95 1.78
C LEU A 114 -12.29 15.22 1.60
N ARG A 115 -12.73 14.45 2.61
CA ARG A 115 -13.93 13.62 2.58
C ARG A 115 -13.92 12.67 1.39
N GLN A 116 -12.78 12.03 1.18
CA GLN A 116 -12.53 11.19 0.01
C GLN A 116 -12.03 9.81 0.41
N VAL A 117 -12.49 8.78 -0.28
CA VAL A 117 -11.93 7.44 -0.22
C VAL A 117 -11.12 7.15 -1.47
N ALA A 118 -9.83 6.90 -1.29
CA ALA A 118 -8.92 6.49 -2.35
C ALA A 118 -8.71 4.97 -2.33
N PHE A 119 -8.74 4.34 -3.51
CA PHE A 119 -8.38 2.94 -3.69
C PHE A 119 -6.88 2.81 -3.95
N ILE A 120 -6.21 1.93 -3.21
CA ILE A 120 -4.79 1.63 -3.41
C ILE A 120 -4.70 0.37 -4.29
N LYS A 121 -4.41 0.60 -5.58
CA LYS A 121 -4.33 -0.43 -6.61
C LYS A 121 -3.08 -1.30 -6.49
N ALA A 122 -1.95 -0.72 -6.09
CA ALA A 122 -0.69 -1.45 -6.02
C ALA A 122 0.17 -0.95 -4.86
N VAL A 123 1.00 -1.86 -4.36
CA VAL A 123 1.95 -1.62 -3.28
C VAL A 123 3.32 -2.12 -3.71
N ALA A 124 4.34 -1.27 -3.59
CA ALA A 124 5.73 -1.63 -3.78
C ALA A 124 6.55 -1.25 -2.54
N ARG A 125 7.61 -2.02 -2.24
CA ARG A 125 8.51 -1.80 -1.12
C ARG A 125 9.94 -1.59 -1.63
N GLN A 126 10.60 -0.56 -1.13
CA GLN A 126 12.01 -0.28 -1.37
C GLN A 126 12.76 -0.25 -0.05
N GLN A 127 13.84 -1.03 0.05
CA GLN A 127 14.79 -0.96 1.16
C GLN A 127 15.89 0.05 0.82
N LEU A 128 16.09 1.06 1.67
CA LEU A 128 17.20 2.00 1.54
C LEU A 128 18.49 1.39 2.09
N LYS A 129 19.65 1.92 1.67
CA LYS A 129 20.97 1.52 2.20
C LYS A 129 21.08 1.66 3.72
N SER A 130 20.34 2.59 4.31
CA SER A 130 20.24 2.79 5.76
C SER A 130 19.46 1.69 6.50
N GLY A 131 18.86 0.74 5.77
CA GLY A 131 17.95 -0.26 6.32
C GLY A 131 16.51 0.24 6.51
N ALA A 132 16.23 1.52 6.26
CA ALA A 132 14.87 2.04 6.29
C ALA A 132 14.04 1.50 5.12
N LYS A 133 12.78 1.15 5.39
CA LYS A 133 11.82 0.69 4.38
C LYS A 133 10.90 1.84 3.96
N ILE A 134 10.83 2.09 2.66
CA ILE A 134 9.88 3.02 2.04
C ILE A 134 8.89 2.23 1.21
N TRP A 135 7.62 2.53 1.36
CA TRP A 135 6.54 1.90 0.62
C TRP A 135 5.94 2.89 -0.36
N THR A 136 5.62 2.44 -1.56
CA THR A 136 4.91 3.23 -2.57
C THR A 136 3.52 2.64 -2.75
N LEU A 137 2.50 3.43 -2.41
CA LEU A 137 1.09 3.10 -2.58
C LEU A 137 0.58 3.80 -3.83
N THR A 138 0.16 3.03 -4.85
CA THR A 138 -0.32 3.58 -6.11
C THR A 138 -1.84 3.60 -6.14
N SER A 139 -2.41 4.77 -6.41
CA SER A 139 -3.84 4.97 -6.65
C SER A 139 -4.07 5.45 -8.09
N PRO A 140 -5.31 5.42 -8.60
CA PRO A 140 -5.62 5.99 -9.92
C PRO A 140 -5.24 7.46 -10.08
N LYS A 141 -5.19 8.23 -8.98
CA LYS A 141 -4.85 9.66 -9.00
C LYS A 141 -3.37 9.96 -8.75
N GLY A 142 -2.54 8.94 -8.56
CA GLY A 142 -1.11 9.08 -8.32
C GLY A 142 -0.57 8.16 -7.24
N SER A 143 0.74 8.29 -6.98
CA SER A 143 1.47 7.44 -6.04
C SER A 143 1.84 8.19 -4.77
N LEU A 144 1.81 7.46 -3.65
CA LEU A 144 2.05 7.96 -2.31
C LEU A 144 3.23 7.21 -1.69
N LYS A 145 4.31 7.92 -1.40
CA LYS A 145 5.43 7.34 -0.67
C LYS A 145 5.18 7.45 0.83
N ILE A 146 5.30 6.32 1.52
CA ILE A 146 5.16 6.25 2.95
C ILE A 146 6.35 5.56 3.63
N GLY A 147 6.66 6.02 4.84
CA GLY A 147 7.67 5.43 5.70
C GLY A 147 7.17 5.34 7.13
N PHE A 148 7.78 4.43 7.89
CA PHE A 148 7.47 4.25 9.31
C PHE A 148 8.70 4.57 10.15
N ALA A 149 8.51 5.39 11.18
CA ALA A 149 9.55 5.70 12.16
C ALA A 149 9.03 5.46 13.57
N SER A 150 9.92 5.19 14.51
CA SER A 150 9.62 5.20 15.94
C SER A 150 10.33 6.37 16.58
N ASN A 151 9.60 7.26 17.25
CA ASN A 151 10.24 8.31 18.03
C ASN A 151 10.66 7.76 19.39
N ARG A 152 11.98 7.60 19.59
CA ARG A 152 12.57 7.15 20.87
C ARG A 152 12.59 8.24 21.96
N ASN A 153 12.41 9.51 21.58
CA ASN A 153 12.59 10.67 22.47
C ASN A 153 11.32 11.03 23.26
N ILE A 154 10.14 10.51 22.90
CA ILE A 154 8.87 10.88 23.58
C ILE A 154 8.64 10.01 24.82
N GLN A 155 9.01 8.73 24.73
CA GLN A 155 9.01 7.80 25.86
C GLN A 155 10.11 6.77 25.59
N PRO A 156 11.17 6.72 26.43
CA PRO A 156 12.13 5.63 26.39
C PRO A 156 11.37 4.29 26.48
N GLY A 157 11.51 3.44 25.45
CA GLY A 157 10.86 2.14 25.36
C GLY A 157 9.53 2.09 24.58
N ALA A 158 8.87 3.22 24.32
CA ALA A 158 7.63 3.24 23.53
C ALA A 158 7.93 3.47 22.04
N ARG A 159 7.77 2.44 21.20
CA ARG A 159 7.78 2.60 19.74
C ARG A 159 6.43 3.13 19.29
N ILE A 160 6.27 4.45 19.27
CA ILE A 160 5.10 5.08 18.65
C ILE A 160 5.29 5.04 17.13
N PRO A 161 4.47 4.28 16.38
CA PRO A 161 4.59 4.26 14.93
C PRO A 161 4.17 5.62 14.38
N ILE A 162 5.10 6.28 13.72
CA ILE A 162 4.90 7.51 12.97
C ILE A 162 4.81 7.13 11.49
N LEU A 163 3.76 7.57 10.82
CA LEU A 163 3.62 7.48 9.37
C LEU A 163 4.09 8.79 8.76
N ILE A 164 4.99 8.71 7.78
CA ILE A 164 5.41 9.85 6.97
C ILE A 164 4.77 9.67 5.59
N GLU A 165 4.01 10.64 5.12
CA GLU A 165 3.28 10.61 3.86
C GLU A 165 3.58 11.91 3.09
N HIS A 166 4.45 11.85 2.07
CA HIS A 166 5.02 13.04 1.40
C HIS A 166 5.49 14.12 2.38
N ASN A 167 4.68 15.16 2.59
CA ASN A 167 4.99 16.33 3.43
C ASN A 167 4.18 16.34 4.75
N SER A 168 3.55 15.23 5.11
CA SER A 168 2.76 15.12 6.33
C SER A 168 3.28 14.00 7.20
N VAL A 169 3.30 14.24 8.50
CA VAL A 169 3.69 13.27 9.51
C VAL A 169 2.47 12.97 10.36
N TYR A 170 2.23 11.70 10.67
CA TYR A 170 1.06 11.27 11.43
C TYR A 170 1.46 10.41 12.62
N LEU A 171 0.72 10.58 13.69
CA LEU A 171 0.71 9.74 14.88
C LEU A 171 -0.37 8.68 14.73
N ARG A 172 -0.04 7.40 14.96
CA ARG A 172 -1.06 6.34 15.03
C ARG A 172 -1.95 6.57 16.25
N CYS A 173 -3.26 6.59 16.03
CA CYS A 173 -4.22 6.66 17.11
C CYS A 173 -4.35 5.29 17.81
N PRO A 174 -4.43 5.26 19.14
CA PRO A 174 -4.60 4.01 19.87
C PRO A 174 -5.94 3.36 19.47
N LYS A 175 -5.94 2.03 19.33
CA LYS A 175 -7.20 1.28 19.20
C LYS A 175 -8.00 1.53 20.46
N LEU A 176 -9.17 2.16 20.32
CA LEU A 176 -10.11 2.27 21.43
C LEU A 176 -10.64 0.87 21.70
N LYS A 177 -10.55 0.42 22.96
CA LYS A 177 -11.29 -0.78 23.36
C LYS A 177 -12.76 -0.50 23.07
N SER A 178 -13.40 -1.39 22.31
CA SER A 178 -14.85 -1.41 22.20
C SER A 178 -15.39 -1.57 23.61
N GLY A 179 -15.94 -0.50 24.16
CA GLY A 179 -16.75 -0.54 25.38
C GLY A 179 -18.16 -0.95 25.03
#